data_AF-A0A917YYN9-F1
#
_entry.id   AF-A0A917YYN9-F1
#
_cell.length_a   1.000
_cell.length_b   1.000
_cell.length_c   1.000
_cell.angle_alpha   90.00
_cell.angle_beta   90.00
_cell.angle_gamma   90.00
#
_symmetry.space_group_name_H-M   'P 1'
#
loop_
_entity.id
_entity.type
_entity.pdbx_description
1 polymer ?
#
loop_
_entity_poly.entity_id
_entity_poly.type
_entity_poly.pdbx_seq_one_letter_code
_entity_poly.pdbx_strand_id
1 'polypeptide(L)'
;MNNRFLTLFKAAMVVCLGLLINPANASIISGTHYTNDGKLVNLSGLEWLSWDVTVGLSRASIEAGEMGLLDAGWRYATRKELSDLFQSVTPVPGQSPLNSDGTKWLWEYFDNPSFAQPAYASPGGPGMSRIANLFVGNDGDCSAHITESCVAKWRAYTRADLGYVDPSAGYNPEYSYRLSKDSSTSGLLSNYREISSVLVRVSTTAVSEPSTIAIFALGLLGWARYRRRLL
;
A
#
# COMPACT_ATOMS: atom_id res chain seq x y z
N MET A 1 14.38 35.77 -35.76
CA MET A 1 13.63 35.15 -34.64
C MET A 1 14.34 35.46 -33.35
N ASN A 2 13.65 36.04 -32.36
CA ASN A 2 14.26 36.53 -31.13
C ASN A 2 14.68 35.38 -30.21
N ASN A 3 15.95 35.37 -29.79
CA ASN A 3 16.55 34.37 -28.89
C ASN A 3 15.76 34.17 -27.59
N ARG A 4 14.95 35.15 -27.18
CA ARG A 4 14.08 35.09 -25.98
C ARG A 4 13.03 33.97 -26.04
N PHE A 5 12.51 33.63 -27.22
CA PHE A 5 11.48 32.59 -27.36
C PHE A 5 12.06 31.19 -27.11
N LEU A 6 13.28 30.94 -27.59
CA LEU A 6 13.97 29.66 -27.41
C LEU A 6 14.36 29.42 -25.94
N THR A 7 14.67 30.48 -25.19
CA THR A 7 15.02 30.38 -23.76
C THR A 7 13.79 30.02 -22.92
N LEU A 8 12.63 30.61 -23.22
CA LEU A 8 11.36 30.28 -22.55
C LEU A 8 10.93 28.85 -22.82
N PHE A 9 11.07 28.38 -24.07
CA PHE A 9 10.70 27.01 -24.44
C PHE A 9 11.55 25.96 -23.73
N LYS A 10 12.87 26.20 -23.58
CA LYS A 10 13.77 25.31 -22.84
C LYS A 10 13.45 25.25 -21.35
N ALA A 11 13.11 26.38 -20.73
CA ALA A 11 12.73 26.41 -19.32
C ALA A 11 11.40 25.67 -19.08
N ALA A 12 10.41 25.87 -19.95
CA ALA A 12 9.14 25.15 -19.87
C ALA A 12 9.30 23.64 -20.03
N MET A 13 10.15 23.19 -20.96
CA MET A 13 10.39 21.76 -21.17
C MET A 13 11.07 21.08 -19.97
N VAL A 14 12.03 21.75 -19.32
CA VAL A 14 12.69 21.24 -18.10
C VAL A 14 11.71 21.14 -16.93
N VAL A 15 10.79 22.11 -16.79
CA VAL A 15 9.75 22.08 -15.75
C VAL A 15 8.71 20.99 -16.04
N CYS A 16 8.24 20.85 -17.28
CA CYS A 16 7.31 19.78 -17.66
C CYS A 16 7.92 18.39 -17.47
N LEU A 17 9.22 18.20 -17.75
CA LEU A 17 9.88 16.91 -17.54
C LEU A 17 10.06 16.59 -16.04
N GLY A 18 10.23 17.61 -15.19
CA GLY A 18 10.29 17.46 -13.73
C GLY A 18 8.95 17.14 -13.07
N LEU A 19 7.82 17.54 -13.67
CA LEU A 19 6.47 17.27 -13.15
C LEU A 19 5.96 15.87 -13.49
N LEU A 20 6.59 15.17 -14.43
CA LEU A 20 6.22 13.80 -14.83
C LEU A 20 6.88 12.72 -13.98
N ILE A 21 7.74 13.09 -13.03
CA ILE A 21 8.52 12.16 -12.19
C ILE A 21 8.06 12.17 -10.74
N ASN A 22 6.78 12.44 -10.46
CA ASN A 22 6.21 11.93 -9.21
C ASN A 22 5.96 10.44 -9.45
N PRO A 23 6.84 9.50 -9.05
CA PRO A 23 6.35 8.16 -8.84
C PRO A 23 5.16 8.33 -7.91
N ALA A 24 3.98 7.93 -8.36
CA ALA A 24 2.97 7.51 -7.42
C ALA A 24 3.66 6.37 -6.67
N ASN A 25 4.34 6.72 -5.58
CA ASN A 25 5.06 5.78 -4.76
C ASN A 25 3.97 4.92 -4.17
N ALA A 26 3.62 3.84 -4.85
CA ALA A 26 3.15 2.65 -4.20
C ALA A 26 4.05 2.47 -2.99
N SER A 27 3.49 2.66 -1.81
CA SER A 27 4.28 2.72 -0.59
C SER A 27 4.74 1.30 -0.33
N ILE A 28 5.96 0.99 -0.78
CA ILE A 28 6.62 -0.28 -0.47
C ILE A 28 7.05 -0.19 0.98
N ILE A 29 6.45 -1.02 1.82
CA ILE A 29 6.74 -1.09 3.24
C ILE A 29 7.74 -2.22 3.44
N SER A 30 8.95 -1.87 3.86
CA SER A 30 10.08 -2.80 3.95
C SER A 30 11.08 -2.40 5.03
N GLY A 31 11.97 -3.32 5.40
CA GLY A 31 12.99 -3.09 6.42
C GLY A 31 12.45 -3.20 7.85
N THR A 32 13.19 -2.61 8.80
CA THR A 32 12.84 -2.65 10.22
C THR A 32 11.92 -1.49 10.56
N HIS A 33 10.76 -1.79 11.15
CA HIS A 33 9.79 -0.80 11.59
C HIS A 33 9.48 -0.96 13.07
N TYR A 34 9.20 0.17 13.71
CA TYR A 34 8.70 0.22 15.07
C TYR A 34 7.43 1.05 15.10
N THR A 35 6.48 0.64 15.92
CA THR A 35 5.32 1.47 16.27
C THR A 35 5.78 2.62 17.21
N ASN A 36 4.94 3.62 17.50
CA ASN A 36 5.37 4.76 18.32
C ASN A 36 5.69 4.36 19.78
N ASP A 37 5.07 3.29 20.27
CA ASP A 37 5.36 2.66 21.58
C ASP A 37 6.60 1.74 21.53
N GLY A 38 7.31 1.67 20.40
CA GLY A 38 8.52 0.87 20.25
C GLY A 38 8.31 -0.63 19.99
N LYS A 39 7.10 -1.06 19.62
CA LYS A 39 6.86 -2.47 19.25
C LYS A 39 7.50 -2.75 17.91
N LEU A 40 8.30 -3.81 17.82
CA LEU A 40 8.87 -4.27 16.56
C LEU A 40 7.77 -4.82 15.65
N VAL A 41 7.69 -4.27 14.44
CA VAL A 41 6.76 -4.75 13.41
C VAL A 41 7.39 -5.93 12.67
N ASN A 42 6.67 -7.04 12.58
CA ASN A 42 7.14 -8.23 11.89
C ASN A 42 6.67 -8.25 10.43
N LEU A 43 7.50 -7.75 9.51
CA LEU A 43 7.28 -7.86 8.07
C LEU A 43 7.76 -9.19 7.47
N SER A 44 8.28 -10.11 8.29
CA SER A 44 8.85 -11.41 7.86
C SER A 44 9.99 -11.30 6.83
N GLY A 45 10.71 -10.17 6.81
CA GLY A 45 11.75 -9.89 5.81
C GLY A 45 11.22 -9.66 4.39
N LEU A 46 9.90 -9.44 4.25
CA LEU A 46 9.24 -9.19 2.96
C LEU A 46 9.07 -7.69 2.72
N GLU A 47 8.96 -7.34 1.44
CA GLU A 47 8.40 -6.08 0.99
C GLU A 47 6.88 -6.24 0.89
N TRP A 48 6.16 -5.26 1.42
CA TRP A 48 4.70 -5.21 1.37
C TRP A 48 4.25 -4.06 0.49
N LEU A 49 3.27 -4.33 -0.36
CA LEU A 49 2.60 -3.28 -1.13
C LEU A 49 1.53 -2.65 -0.24
N SER A 50 1.51 -1.32 -0.14
CA SER A 50 0.44 -0.62 0.54
C SER A 50 -0.93 -0.95 -0.10
N TRP A 51 -1.96 -1.06 0.74
CA TRP A 51 -3.26 -1.58 0.31
C TRP A 51 -3.97 -0.62 -0.64
N ASP A 52 -3.71 0.68 -0.53
CA ASP A 52 -4.20 1.74 -1.41
C ASP A 52 -3.86 1.51 -2.90
N VAL A 53 -2.79 0.77 -3.19
CA VAL A 53 -2.34 0.51 -4.58
C VAL A 53 -3.28 -0.43 -5.33
N THR A 54 -3.85 -1.42 -4.64
CA THR A 54 -4.69 -2.47 -5.25
C THR A 54 -6.18 -2.26 -4.98
N VAL A 55 -6.53 -1.10 -4.43
CA VAL A 55 -7.90 -0.66 -4.20
C VAL A 55 -8.71 -0.68 -5.47
N GLY A 56 -9.93 -1.19 -5.38
CA GLY A 56 -10.85 -1.18 -6.51
C GLY A 56 -10.58 -2.29 -7.52
N LEU A 57 -9.37 -2.84 -7.55
CA LEU A 57 -9.00 -3.94 -8.44
C LEU A 57 -9.51 -5.28 -7.90
N SER A 58 -10.06 -6.09 -8.79
CA SER A 58 -10.39 -7.47 -8.45
C SER A 58 -9.12 -8.32 -8.48
N ARG A 59 -9.13 -9.44 -7.75
CA ARG A 59 -8.04 -10.40 -7.85
C ARG A 59 -7.88 -10.93 -9.27
N ALA A 60 -8.99 -11.22 -9.95
CA ALA A 60 -8.96 -11.68 -11.33
C ALA A 60 -8.26 -10.67 -12.27
N SER A 61 -8.42 -9.36 -12.05
CA SER A 61 -7.76 -8.37 -12.92
C SER A 61 -6.26 -8.25 -12.65
N ILE A 62 -5.83 -8.32 -11.39
CA ILE A 62 -4.41 -8.40 -11.02
C ILE A 62 -3.78 -9.68 -11.60
N GLU A 63 -4.47 -10.83 -11.48
CA GLU A 63 -4.04 -12.11 -12.07
C GLU A 63 -4.00 -12.07 -13.60
N ALA A 64 -4.83 -11.24 -14.24
CA ALA A 64 -4.80 -10.98 -15.68
C ALA A 64 -3.69 -10.00 -16.13
N GLY A 65 -2.87 -9.52 -15.20
CA GLY A 65 -1.73 -8.63 -15.48
C GLY A 65 -2.01 -7.14 -15.32
N GLU A 66 -3.15 -6.75 -14.73
CA GLU A 66 -3.40 -5.34 -14.42
C GLU A 66 -2.29 -4.80 -13.49
N MET A 67 -1.73 -3.65 -13.87
CA MET A 67 -0.55 -3.02 -13.26
C MET A 67 0.77 -3.83 -13.31
N GLY A 68 0.79 -5.01 -13.95
CA GLY A 68 2.01 -5.83 -14.08
C GLY A 68 2.61 -6.29 -12.74
N LEU A 69 1.82 -6.31 -11.67
CA LEU A 69 2.32 -6.58 -10.31
C LEU A 69 2.92 -7.99 -10.19
N LEU A 70 2.22 -9.00 -10.70
CA LEU A 70 2.70 -10.38 -10.60
C LEU A 70 4.00 -10.59 -11.41
N ASP A 71 4.09 -9.99 -12.60
CA ASP A 71 5.31 -10.00 -13.42
C ASP A 71 6.48 -9.27 -12.72
N ALA A 72 6.18 -8.25 -11.92
CA ALA A 72 7.15 -7.54 -11.08
C ALA A 72 7.54 -8.32 -9.80
N GLY A 73 7.13 -9.58 -9.68
CA GLY A 73 7.50 -10.50 -8.60
C GLY A 73 6.63 -10.38 -7.35
N TRP A 74 5.54 -9.61 -7.39
CA TRP A 74 4.56 -9.59 -6.31
C TRP A 74 3.75 -10.89 -6.29
N ARG A 75 3.38 -11.32 -5.09
CA ARG A 75 2.45 -12.43 -4.86
C ARG A 75 1.49 -12.06 -3.74
N TYR A 76 0.37 -12.79 -3.65
CA TYR A 76 -0.52 -12.67 -2.51
C TYR A 76 0.21 -13.05 -1.22
N ALA A 77 0.02 -12.24 -0.16
CA ALA A 77 0.47 -12.58 1.17
C ALA A 77 -0.28 -13.82 1.66
N THR A 78 0.44 -14.78 2.20
CA THR A 78 -0.19 -15.93 2.85
C THR A 78 -0.95 -15.47 4.09
N ARG A 79 -1.92 -16.28 4.53
CA ARG A 79 -2.65 -16.02 5.78
C ARG A 79 -1.72 -15.94 6.98
N LYS A 80 -0.67 -16.77 6.99
CA LYS A 80 0.31 -16.79 8.08
C LYS A 80 1.11 -15.48 8.10
N GLU A 81 1.62 -15.02 6.96
CA GLU A 81 2.38 -13.77 6.86
C GLU A 81 1.55 -12.56 7.31
N LEU A 82 0.29 -12.48 6.86
CA LEU A 82 -0.59 -11.42 7.32
C LEU A 82 -0.89 -11.54 8.82
N SER A 83 -1.13 -12.76 9.32
CA SER A 83 -1.36 -12.99 10.75
C SER A 83 -0.14 -12.60 11.60
N ASP A 84 1.08 -12.95 11.16
CA ASP A 84 2.32 -12.61 11.85
C ASP A 84 2.52 -11.09 11.89
N LEU A 85 2.22 -10.38 10.78
CA LEU A 85 2.20 -8.92 10.74
C LEU A 85 1.23 -8.35 11.78
N PHE A 86 -0.04 -8.76 11.73
CA PHE A 86 -1.04 -8.24 12.67
C PHE A 86 -0.70 -8.57 14.13
N GLN A 87 -0.28 -9.79 14.44
CA GLN A 87 0.08 -10.16 15.82
C GLN A 87 1.26 -9.34 16.36
N SER A 88 2.18 -8.87 15.50
CA SER A 88 3.29 -8.01 15.93
C SER A 88 2.84 -6.61 16.35
N VAL A 89 1.77 -6.08 15.76
CA VAL A 89 1.26 -4.72 16.02
C VAL A 89 0.03 -4.71 16.93
N THR A 90 -0.75 -5.79 16.95
CA THR A 90 -1.91 -6.00 17.81
C THR A 90 -1.74 -7.30 18.62
N PRO A 91 -0.90 -7.28 19.68
CA PRO A 91 -0.49 -8.50 20.38
C PRO A 91 -1.60 -9.15 21.21
N VAL A 92 -2.71 -8.46 21.45
CA VAL A 92 -3.82 -8.97 22.26
C VAL A 92 -5.04 -9.19 21.36
N PRO A 93 -5.75 -10.33 21.45
CA PRO A 93 -6.95 -10.55 20.65
C PRO A 93 -8.06 -9.56 21.03
N GLY A 94 -8.86 -9.18 20.03
CA GLY A 94 -10.06 -8.38 20.22
C GLY A 94 -9.80 -6.95 20.70
N GLN A 95 -10.72 -6.46 21.53
CA GLN A 95 -10.84 -5.05 21.92
C GLN A 95 -9.88 -4.70 23.07
N SER A 96 -8.65 -4.25 22.77
CA SER A 96 -7.65 -3.93 23.82
C SER A 96 -6.82 -2.67 23.55
N PRO A 97 -6.84 -1.63 24.40
CA PRO A 97 -6.05 -0.39 24.23
C PRO A 97 -4.57 -0.61 23.85
N LEU A 98 -3.99 -1.74 24.24
CA LEU A 98 -2.63 -2.16 23.89
C LEU A 98 -2.37 -2.29 22.37
N ASN A 99 -3.42 -2.42 21.57
CA ASN A 99 -3.37 -2.50 20.10
C ASN A 99 -3.47 -1.12 19.41
N SER A 100 -3.75 -0.02 20.13
CA SER A 100 -4.03 1.30 19.53
C SER A 100 -2.86 1.78 18.65
N ASP A 101 -1.65 1.77 19.18
CA ASP A 101 -0.46 2.25 18.48
C ASP A 101 -0.11 1.41 17.25
N GLY A 102 -0.23 0.08 17.34
CA GLY A 102 -0.03 -0.77 16.17
C GLY A 102 -1.11 -0.63 15.11
N THR A 103 -2.34 -0.33 15.51
CA THR A 103 -3.41 -0.03 14.53
C THR A 103 -3.17 1.32 13.86
N LYS A 104 -2.66 2.31 14.59
CA LYS A 104 -2.22 3.58 14.01
C LYS A 104 -1.07 3.38 13.01
N TRP A 105 -0.10 2.53 13.35
CA TRP A 105 0.98 2.16 12.42
C TRP A 105 0.42 1.50 11.14
N LEU A 106 -0.49 0.53 11.27
CA LEU A 106 -1.12 -0.10 10.10
C LEU A 106 -1.83 0.94 9.22
N TRP A 107 -2.52 1.89 9.82
CA TRP A 107 -3.15 2.99 9.09
C TRP A 107 -2.12 3.80 8.31
N GLU A 108 -1.10 4.32 8.98
CA GLU A 108 -0.11 5.23 8.40
C GLU A 108 0.64 4.62 7.23
N TYR A 109 0.91 3.31 7.29
CA TYR A 109 1.73 2.64 6.28
C TYR A 109 0.91 1.95 5.18
N PHE A 110 -0.25 1.35 5.50
CA PHE A 110 -1.03 0.57 4.53
C PHE A 110 -2.28 1.29 4.00
N ASP A 111 -2.86 2.23 4.74
CA ASP A 111 -4.16 2.87 4.45
C ASP A 111 -4.03 4.40 4.34
N ASN A 112 -3.03 4.84 3.56
CA ASN A 112 -2.81 6.25 3.19
C ASN A 112 -4.14 6.88 2.72
N PRO A 113 -4.56 8.06 3.21
CA PRO A 113 -5.85 8.29 3.87
C PRO A 113 -7.10 8.31 2.98
N SER A 114 -7.00 8.01 1.68
CA SER A 114 -8.11 8.09 0.72
C SER A 114 -9.01 6.86 0.66
N PHE A 115 -8.51 5.67 1.02
CA PHE A 115 -9.21 4.41 0.74
C PHE A 115 -10.36 4.11 1.71
N ALA A 116 -10.11 4.14 3.01
CA ALA A 116 -11.16 3.83 3.96
C ALA A 116 -12.05 5.04 4.23
N GLN A 117 -13.23 5.03 3.61
CA GLN A 117 -14.32 5.96 3.92
C GLN A 117 -14.56 6.00 5.44
N PRO A 118 -14.74 7.18 6.06
CA PRO A 118 -15.23 7.25 7.42
C PRO A 118 -16.62 6.61 7.42
N ALA A 119 -16.77 5.40 7.95
CA ALA A 119 -18.12 4.88 8.06
C ALA A 119 -18.87 5.75 9.04
N TYR A 120 -20.04 6.19 8.57
CA TYR A 120 -21.06 6.91 9.31
C TYR A 120 -20.89 6.70 10.81
N ALA A 121 -20.45 7.75 11.49
CA ALA A 121 -20.62 7.84 12.92
C ALA A 121 -22.11 7.59 13.17
N SER A 122 -22.44 6.48 13.83
CA SER A 122 -23.83 6.21 14.21
C SER A 122 -24.37 7.47 14.88
N PRO A 123 -25.61 7.92 14.59
CA PRO A 123 -26.17 9.09 15.25
C PRO A 123 -26.07 8.92 16.77
N GLY A 124 -25.17 9.68 17.42
CA GLY A 124 -24.88 9.59 18.86
C GLY A 124 -23.60 8.85 19.28
N GLY A 125 -22.80 8.30 18.36
CA GLY A 125 -21.52 7.63 18.67
C GLY A 125 -20.31 8.42 18.15
N PRO A 126 -19.31 8.79 18.97
CA PRO A 126 -18.17 9.63 18.56
C PRO A 126 -17.09 8.90 17.72
N GLY A 127 -17.46 7.88 16.93
CA GLY A 127 -16.50 7.00 16.26
C GLY A 127 -16.58 7.02 14.74
N MET A 128 -15.51 7.41 14.04
CA MET A 128 -15.34 6.99 12.63
C MET A 128 -14.89 5.53 12.63
N SER A 129 -15.52 4.68 11.82
CA SER A 129 -15.09 3.29 11.64
C SER A 129 -14.56 3.07 10.24
N ARG A 130 -13.27 2.76 10.13
CA ARG A 130 -12.67 2.22 8.91
C ARG A 130 -12.76 0.71 8.93
N ILE A 131 -13.07 0.11 7.79
CA ILE A 131 -13.10 -1.33 7.61
C ILE A 131 -12.58 -1.57 6.20
N ALA A 132 -11.54 -2.38 6.10
CA ALA A 132 -11.04 -2.89 4.84
C ALA A 132 -11.35 -4.38 4.73
N ASN A 133 -11.68 -4.81 3.53
CA ASN A 133 -11.64 -6.22 3.15
C ASN A 133 -10.37 -6.44 2.34
N LEU A 134 -9.66 -7.51 2.64
CA LEU A 134 -8.31 -7.76 2.14
C LEU A 134 -8.25 -9.15 1.50
N PHE A 135 -8.03 -9.23 0.19
CA PHE A 135 -7.75 -10.50 -0.47
C PHE A 135 -6.36 -11.00 -0.06
N VAL A 136 -6.31 -12.24 0.41
CA VAL A 136 -5.09 -12.89 0.92
C VAL A 136 -5.03 -14.34 0.44
N GLY A 137 -3.87 -14.97 0.58
CA GLY A 137 -3.66 -16.38 0.27
C GLY A 137 -3.73 -16.73 -1.22
N ASN A 138 -3.26 -17.93 -1.55
CA ASN A 138 -3.35 -18.52 -2.88
C ASN A 138 -4.68 -19.28 -3.06
N ASP A 139 -4.90 -19.75 -4.29
CA ASP A 139 -6.03 -20.63 -4.61
C ASP A 139 -5.92 -21.93 -3.80
N GLY A 140 -7.00 -22.36 -3.17
CA GLY A 140 -6.98 -23.53 -2.30
C GLY A 140 -6.75 -23.23 -0.82
N ASP A 141 -6.21 -22.06 -0.45
CA ASP A 141 -5.78 -21.79 0.94
C ASP A 141 -6.94 -21.68 1.94
N CYS A 142 -8.13 -21.25 1.51
CA CYS A 142 -9.33 -21.14 2.35
C CYS A 142 -10.51 -22.01 1.90
N SER A 143 -10.47 -22.49 0.68
CA SER A 143 -11.57 -23.20 0.05
C SER A 143 -10.98 -24.11 -1.02
N ALA A 144 -11.55 -25.31 -1.18
CA ALA A 144 -11.20 -26.18 -2.31
C ALA A 144 -11.62 -25.58 -3.66
N HIS A 145 -12.47 -24.54 -3.66
CA HIS A 145 -12.87 -23.82 -4.86
C HIS A 145 -11.81 -22.79 -5.26
N ILE A 146 -11.11 -23.05 -6.37
CA ILE A 146 -10.07 -22.16 -6.93
C ILE A 146 -10.61 -20.82 -7.46
N THR A 147 -11.92 -20.70 -7.62
CA THR A 147 -12.60 -19.46 -8.05
C THR A 147 -12.88 -18.52 -6.87
N GLU A 148 -12.62 -18.95 -5.64
CA GLU A 148 -12.81 -18.16 -4.43
C GLU A 148 -11.46 -17.73 -3.85
N SER A 149 -11.47 -16.64 -3.08
CA SER A 149 -10.30 -16.16 -2.35
C SER A 149 -10.58 -15.97 -0.88
N CYS A 150 -9.52 -16.10 -0.08
CA CYS A 150 -9.58 -15.74 1.32
C CYS A 150 -9.75 -14.23 1.42
N VAL A 151 -10.68 -13.79 2.25
CA VAL A 151 -10.81 -12.38 2.60
C VAL A 151 -10.58 -12.19 4.08
N ALA A 152 -9.52 -11.48 4.43
CA ALA A 152 -9.31 -10.97 5.77
C ALA A 152 -10.10 -9.67 5.96
N LYS A 153 -10.60 -9.47 7.17
CA LYS A 153 -11.27 -8.22 7.55
C LYS A 153 -10.41 -7.48 8.56
N TRP A 154 -10.06 -6.26 8.21
CA TRP A 154 -9.47 -5.30 9.14
C TRP A 154 -10.50 -4.24 9.47
N ARG A 155 -10.60 -3.86 10.75
CA ARG A 155 -11.35 -2.68 11.15
C ARG A 155 -10.43 -1.80 11.99
N ALA A 156 -10.69 -0.50 11.97
CA ALA A 156 -10.11 0.47 12.89
C ALA A 156 -11.21 1.47 13.27
N TYR A 157 -11.28 1.86 14.54
CA TYR A 157 -12.23 2.87 15.01
C TYR A 157 -11.43 4.09 15.50
N THR A 158 -11.84 5.31 15.21
CA THR A 158 -11.23 6.51 15.84
C THR A 158 -12.29 7.20 16.70
N ARG A 159 -12.06 7.35 18.01
CA ARG A 159 -12.91 8.21 18.85
C ARG A 159 -12.44 9.67 18.77
N ALA A 160 -13.37 10.56 18.43
CA ALA A 160 -13.12 11.95 18.05
C ALA A 160 -12.51 12.85 19.16
N ASP A 161 -12.57 12.43 20.41
CA ASP A 161 -12.19 13.21 21.59
C ASP A 161 -10.76 12.95 22.07
N LEU A 162 -10.08 11.89 21.60
CA LEU A 162 -8.79 11.50 22.17
C LEU A 162 -7.75 10.93 21.20
N GLY A 163 -8.02 10.83 19.89
CA GLY A 163 -7.02 10.33 18.93
C GLY A 163 -6.56 8.89 19.22
N TYR A 164 -7.35 8.10 19.96
CA TYR A 164 -7.13 6.68 20.14
C TYR A 164 -7.82 5.90 19.03
N VAL A 165 -7.12 4.91 18.50
CA VAL A 165 -7.73 3.92 17.64
C VAL A 165 -8.36 2.89 18.55
N ASP A 166 -9.70 2.80 18.58
CA ASP A 166 -10.41 1.79 19.34
C ASP A 166 -10.11 0.40 18.71
N PRO A 167 -9.32 -0.43 19.42
CA PRO A 167 -8.77 -1.69 18.91
C PRO A 167 -9.75 -2.85 18.98
N SER A 168 -10.96 -2.56 19.44
CA SER A 168 -12.21 -3.30 19.23
C SER A 168 -12.43 -3.91 17.86
N ALA A 169 -11.76 -3.29 16.90
CA ALA A 169 -11.80 -3.47 15.49
C ALA A 169 -10.80 -4.53 14.95
N GLY A 170 -10.01 -5.15 15.84
CA GLY A 170 -8.85 -5.98 15.54
C GLY A 170 -9.00 -6.96 14.37
N TYR A 171 -7.86 -7.28 13.76
CA TYR A 171 -7.76 -8.37 12.80
C TYR A 171 -8.27 -9.65 13.43
N ASN A 172 -9.31 -10.21 12.83
CA ASN A 172 -9.80 -11.52 13.20
C ASN A 172 -9.54 -12.47 12.01
N PRO A 173 -8.48 -13.29 12.08
CA PRO A 173 -8.16 -14.26 11.03
C PRO A 173 -9.25 -15.34 10.88
N GLU A 174 -10.10 -15.52 11.89
CA GLU A 174 -11.19 -16.49 11.92
C GLU A 174 -12.43 -16.00 11.17
N TYR A 175 -12.65 -14.69 11.05
CA TYR A 175 -13.69 -14.11 10.19
C TYR A 175 -13.24 -14.02 8.71
N SER A 176 -12.52 -15.04 8.25
CA SER A 176 -12.29 -15.20 6.81
C SER A 176 -13.55 -15.75 6.17
N TYR A 177 -14.21 -14.91 5.39
CA TYR A 177 -15.32 -15.34 4.53
C TYR A 177 -14.84 -15.46 3.09
N ARG A 178 -15.63 -16.14 2.28
CA ARG A 178 -15.30 -16.45 0.89
C ARG A 178 -15.89 -15.38 -0.01
N LEU A 179 -15.11 -14.93 -0.98
CA LEU A 179 -15.56 -14.05 -2.06
C LEU A 179 -15.03 -14.60 -3.38
N SER A 180 -15.84 -14.43 -4.44
CA SER A 180 -15.40 -14.77 -5.80
C SER A 180 -14.22 -13.87 -6.20
N LYS A 181 -13.25 -14.42 -6.93
CA LYS A 181 -12.14 -13.65 -7.51
C LYS A 181 -12.59 -12.55 -8.46
N ASP A 182 -13.72 -12.79 -9.13
CA ASP A 182 -14.34 -11.88 -10.09
C ASP A 182 -15.20 -10.82 -9.41
N SER A 183 -15.37 -10.87 -8.08
CA SER A 183 -16.08 -9.83 -7.33
C SER A 183 -15.33 -8.51 -7.46
N SER A 184 -15.65 -7.76 -8.53
CA SER A 184 -15.26 -6.37 -8.67
C SER A 184 -16.02 -5.56 -7.64
N THR A 185 -15.34 -4.52 -7.15
CA THR A 185 -15.90 -3.47 -6.30
C THR A 185 -17.16 -2.82 -6.91
N SER A 186 -17.42 -2.91 -8.21
CA SER A 186 -18.60 -2.25 -8.79
C SER A 186 -19.96 -2.92 -8.51
N GLY A 187 -20.03 -4.23 -8.20
CA GLY A 187 -21.30 -4.96 -8.12
C GLY A 187 -21.88 -5.18 -6.72
N LEU A 188 -21.02 -5.17 -5.68
CA LEU A 188 -21.40 -5.45 -4.28
C LEU A 188 -21.46 -4.18 -3.41
N LEU A 189 -21.09 -3.01 -3.95
CA LEU A 189 -20.82 -1.79 -3.20
C LEU A 189 -21.91 -0.70 -3.35
N SER A 190 -23.16 -1.00 -3.02
CA SER A 190 -23.98 0.05 -2.37
C SER A 190 -23.75 0.10 -0.86
N ASN A 191 -23.26 -1.00 -0.26
CA ASN A 191 -23.08 -1.12 1.20
C ASN A 191 -21.77 -1.75 1.65
N TYR A 192 -21.12 -2.56 0.81
CA TYR A 192 -19.81 -3.10 1.14
C TYR A 192 -18.73 -2.08 0.79
N ARG A 193 -17.60 -2.23 1.45
CA ARG A 193 -16.49 -1.29 1.44
C ARG A 193 -15.43 -1.81 0.47
N GLU A 194 -14.69 -0.89 -0.11
CA GLU A 194 -13.67 -1.17 -1.12
C GLU A 194 -12.74 -2.31 -0.65
N ILE A 195 -12.42 -3.24 -1.57
CA ILE A 195 -11.57 -4.40 -1.30
C ILE A 195 -10.19 -4.11 -1.88
N SER A 196 -9.15 -4.53 -1.17
CA SER A 196 -7.76 -4.43 -1.60
C SER A 196 -7.10 -5.81 -1.60
N SER A 197 -6.10 -6.02 -2.46
CA SER A 197 -5.29 -7.23 -2.49
C SER A 197 -3.99 -7.03 -1.72
N VAL A 198 -3.73 -7.91 -0.77
CA VAL A 198 -2.52 -7.87 0.06
C VAL A 198 -1.39 -8.57 -0.68
N LEU A 199 -0.45 -7.79 -1.19
CA LEU A 199 0.66 -8.29 -1.98
C LEU A 199 1.98 -8.11 -1.25
N VAL A 200 2.83 -9.12 -1.37
CA VAL A 200 4.19 -9.15 -0.83
C VAL A 200 5.16 -9.67 -1.87
N ARG A 201 6.44 -9.37 -1.68
CA ARG A 201 7.53 -10.02 -2.41
C ARG A 201 8.75 -10.18 -1.53
N VAL A 202 9.68 -11.02 -1.96
CA VAL A 202 11.00 -11.12 -1.31
C VAL A 202 11.68 -9.78 -1.45
N SER A 203 12.20 -9.25 -0.33
CA SER A 203 12.97 -8.01 -0.35
C SER A 203 14.12 -8.16 -1.33
N THR A 204 14.06 -7.45 -2.44
CA THR A 204 15.22 -7.35 -3.32
C THR A 204 16.12 -6.37 -2.61
N THR A 205 17.19 -6.87 -1.97
CA THR A 205 18.22 -5.97 -1.44
C THR A 205 18.56 -5.02 -2.57
N ALA A 206 18.27 -3.73 -2.39
CA ALA A 206 18.48 -2.73 -3.42
C ALA A 206 19.92 -2.91 -3.91
N VAL A 207 20.06 -3.49 -5.09
CA VAL A 207 21.38 -3.62 -5.71
C VAL A 207 21.78 -2.19 -5.94
N SER A 208 22.79 -1.72 -5.20
CA SER A 208 23.29 -0.35 -5.31
C SER A 208 23.30 0.01 -6.79
N GLU A 209 22.52 1.03 -7.17
CA GLU A 209 22.41 1.39 -8.57
C GLU A 209 23.83 1.49 -9.13
N PRO A 210 24.12 0.82 -10.25
CA PRO A 210 25.47 0.78 -10.74
C PRO A 210 25.93 2.22 -10.95
N SER A 211 27.10 2.54 -10.39
CA SER A 211 27.73 3.86 -10.42
C SER A 211 27.83 4.44 -11.85
N THR A 212 27.62 3.61 -12.87
CA THR A 212 27.44 3.95 -14.27
C THR A 212 26.35 5.00 -14.52
N ILE A 213 25.21 5.00 -13.81
CA ILE A 213 24.17 6.03 -14.02
C ILE A 213 24.67 7.38 -13.53
N ALA A 214 25.29 7.42 -12.35
CA ALA A 214 25.90 8.63 -11.80
C ALA A 214 27.04 9.14 -12.70
N ILE A 215 27.91 8.24 -13.18
CA ILE A 215 29.00 8.58 -14.11
C ILE A 215 28.45 9.09 -15.44
N PHE A 216 27.40 8.47 -15.98
CA PHE A 216 26.76 8.90 -17.22
C PHE A 216 26.13 10.29 -17.06
N ALA A 217 25.39 10.54 -15.97
CA ALA A 217 24.82 11.85 -15.66
C ALA A 217 25.90 12.93 -15.50
N LEU A 218 26.99 12.62 -14.81
CA LEU A 218 28.16 13.51 -14.68
C LEU A 218 28.84 13.77 -16.03
N GLY A 219 28.92 12.75 -16.90
CA GLY A 219 29.44 12.87 -18.27
C GLY A 219 28.60 13.83 -19.11
N LEU A 220 27.26 13.72 -19.06
CA LEU A 220 26.35 14.63 -19.75
C LEU A 220 26.44 16.08 -19.22
N LEU A 221 26.55 16.25 -17.90
CA LEU A 221 26.77 17.56 -17.28
C LEU A 221 28.11 18.18 -17.71
N GLY A 222 29.16 17.37 -17.76
CA GLY A 222 30.48 17.77 -18.25
C GLY A 222 30.43 18.22 -19.70
N TRP A 223 29.77 17.46 -20.57
CA TRP A 223 29.61 17.79 -21.99
C TRP A 223 28.78 19.06 -22.21
N ALA A 224 27.68 19.23 -21.47
CA ALA A 224 26.86 20.44 -21.53
C ALA A 224 27.65 21.69 -21.12
N ARG A 225 28.55 21.58 -20.12
CA ARG A 225 29.43 22.67 -19.71
C ARG A 225 30.51 22.97 -20.75
N TYR A 226 31.09 21.94 -21.35
CA TYR A 226 32.09 22.11 -22.42
C TYR A 226 31.52 22.87 -23.62
N ARG A 227 30.30 22.54 -24.05
CA ARG A 227 29.64 23.17 -25.21
C ARG A 227 29.40 24.68 -25.02
N ARG A 228 29.26 25.16 -23.78
CA ARG A 228 29.11 26.60 -23.47
C ARG A 228 30.41 27.40 -23.57
N ARG A 229 31.59 26.75 -23.63
CA ARG A 229 32.88 27.45 -23.78
C ARG A 229 33.28 27.66 -25.24
N LEU A 230 32.66 26.94 -26.17
CA LEU A 230 32.95 27.02 -27.61
C LEU A 230 32.06 28.01 -28.36
N LEU A 231 31.10 28.62 -27.69
CA LEU A 231 30.22 29.67 -28.19
C LEU A 231 30.49 30.95 -27.42
#